data_AF-A0A6J4BU38-F1
#
_entry.id   AF-A0A6J4BU38-F1
#
_cell.length_a   1.000
_cell.length_b   1.000
_cell.length_c   1.000
_cell.angle_alpha   90.00
_cell.angle_beta   90.00
_cell.angle_gamma   90.00
#
_symmetry.space_group_name_H-M   'P 1'
#
loop_
_entity.id
_entity.type
_entity.pdbx_description
1 polymer ?
#
loop_
_entity_poly.entity_id
_entity_poly.type
_entity_poly.pdbx_seq_one_letter_code
_entity_poly.pdbx_strand_id
1 'polypeptide(L)'
;MDDAAENAADNLSPGWDAITEAFDHLYPGREPRHFGPLIRYSLGGPDPLDGLSAWKRLEPVPHWHIVTYGLSELYAKESDDPEVSGYGFELTFRPTCDPAEEEPPVWALNFLQNLARYVFQTGNVFRDGDWMPINGPLSQESDTALRSIAFTADPELPALETPSGAVAFLQVVGLTEDEERAAKQWKTSRLLDAFRPKLPLLVTDLGRTSLLADPVMSQQVEDGTIRDGSSTGYLLTDILRWTGRKRLLRAPDYHIILGPRQVDEFTRLLPLRLPFDRPLLLVGEGGDGQSRVLFEPGERDAVVEADDKLVVRLTPATARALGETLKPHAGDYAVPGLPISFTIELAAIAA
;
A
#
# COMPACT_ATOMS: atom_id res chain seq x y z
N MET A 1 -22.30 16.58 -47.63
CA MET A 1 -20.87 16.28 -47.40
C MET A 1 -20.40 16.90 -46.08
N ASP A 2 -21.33 17.16 -45.13
CA ASP A 2 -21.04 17.70 -43.79
C ASP A 2 -21.35 16.68 -42.68
N ASP A 3 -22.33 15.78 -42.87
CA ASP A 3 -22.70 14.77 -41.86
C ASP A 3 -21.62 13.71 -41.54
N ALA A 4 -20.60 13.57 -42.38
CA ALA A 4 -19.48 12.65 -42.16
C ALA A 4 -18.34 13.28 -41.32
N ALA A 5 -18.24 14.60 -41.28
CA ALA A 5 -17.25 15.31 -40.49
C ALA A 5 -17.76 15.59 -39.06
N GLU A 6 -19.07 15.83 -38.89
CA GLU A 6 -19.69 15.92 -37.56
C GLU A 6 -19.68 14.57 -36.81
N ASN A 7 -19.88 13.43 -37.50
CA ASN A 7 -19.76 12.09 -36.89
C ASN A 7 -18.33 11.67 -36.51
N ALA A 8 -17.30 12.33 -37.05
CA ALA A 8 -15.91 12.03 -36.72
C ALA A 8 -15.45 12.71 -35.42
N ALA A 9 -16.10 13.81 -35.02
CA ALA A 9 -15.79 14.54 -33.79
C ALA A 9 -16.43 13.89 -32.55
N ASP A 10 -17.56 13.19 -32.71
CA ASP A 10 -18.28 12.46 -31.65
C ASP A 10 -17.64 11.10 -31.27
N ASN A 11 -16.57 10.70 -31.97
CA ASN A 11 -15.93 9.38 -31.81
C ASN A 11 -14.45 9.47 -31.43
N LEU A 12 -14.03 10.60 -30.85
CA LEU A 12 -12.65 10.79 -30.39
C LEU A 12 -12.52 10.30 -28.94
N SER A 13 -11.78 9.21 -28.76
CA SER A 13 -11.37 8.68 -27.45
C SER A 13 -9.85 8.75 -27.31
N PRO A 14 -9.24 9.95 -27.28
CA PRO A 14 -7.79 10.10 -27.34
C PRO A 14 -7.06 9.45 -26.17
N GLY A 15 -7.68 9.40 -24.98
CA GLY A 15 -7.11 8.67 -23.84
C GLY A 15 -7.14 7.16 -24.06
N TRP A 16 -8.25 6.65 -24.58
CA TRP A 16 -8.38 5.24 -24.97
C TRP A 16 -7.36 4.83 -26.04
N ASP A 17 -7.22 5.67 -27.07
CA ASP A 17 -6.30 5.44 -28.18
C ASP A 17 -4.85 5.43 -27.71
N ALA A 18 -4.47 6.37 -26.83
CA ALA A 18 -3.13 6.43 -26.24
C ALA A 18 -2.78 5.17 -25.42
N ILE A 19 -3.72 4.70 -24.60
CA ILE A 19 -3.54 3.44 -23.83
C ILE A 19 -3.43 2.25 -24.79
N THR A 20 -4.31 2.19 -25.79
CA THR A 20 -4.32 1.10 -26.79
C THR A 20 -3.02 1.07 -27.59
N GLU A 21 -2.53 2.22 -28.04
CA GLU A 21 -1.26 2.35 -28.75
C GLU A 21 -0.07 1.89 -27.89
N ALA A 22 -0.04 2.21 -26.59
CA ALA A 22 1.01 1.72 -25.69
C ALA A 22 1.03 0.18 -25.60
N PHE A 23 -0.16 -0.44 -25.58
CA PHE A 23 -0.27 -1.90 -25.58
C PHE A 23 0.00 -2.52 -26.95
N ASP A 24 -0.34 -1.88 -28.05
CA ASP A 24 0.00 -2.34 -29.40
C ASP A 24 1.52 -2.40 -29.61
N HIS A 25 2.26 -1.44 -29.07
CA HIS A 25 3.73 -1.48 -29.04
C HIS A 25 4.25 -2.64 -28.19
N LEU A 26 3.62 -2.92 -27.05
CA LEU A 26 4.00 -4.02 -26.16
C LEU A 26 3.60 -5.40 -26.72
N TYR A 27 2.57 -5.46 -27.56
CA TYR A 27 1.99 -6.67 -28.15
C TYR A 27 1.78 -6.57 -29.67
N PRO A 28 2.84 -6.39 -30.49
CA PRO A 28 2.68 -6.14 -31.91
C PRO A 28 1.90 -7.25 -32.63
N GLY A 29 0.80 -6.88 -33.28
CA GLY A 29 -0.03 -7.77 -34.08
C GLY A 29 -0.86 -8.79 -33.27
N ARG A 30 -1.04 -8.59 -31.96
CA ARG A 30 -1.90 -9.43 -31.12
C ARG A 30 -3.15 -8.68 -30.67
N GLU A 31 -4.31 -9.17 -31.08
CA GLU A 31 -5.58 -8.64 -30.62
C GLU A 31 -5.86 -9.05 -29.15
N PRO A 32 -6.27 -8.11 -28.28
CA PRO A 32 -6.69 -8.45 -26.92
C PRO A 32 -8.06 -9.12 -26.91
N ARG A 33 -8.33 -9.84 -25.81
CA ARG A 33 -9.71 -10.05 -25.36
C ARG A 33 -10.20 -8.77 -24.71
N HIS A 34 -11.28 -8.19 -25.23
CA HIS A 34 -11.84 -6.94 -24.71
C HIS A 34 -13.20 -7.18 -24.02
N PHE A 35 -13.39 -6.55 -22.87
CA PHE A 35 -14.57 -6.65 -22.02
C PHE A 35 -15.03 -5.26 -21.64
N GLY A 36 -16.34 -5.03 -21.63
CA GLY A 36 -16.93 -3.77 -21.19
C GLY A 36 -18.24 -4.02 -20.45
N PRO A 37 -18.72 -3.05 -19.67
CA PRO A 37 -19.97 -3.19 -18.94
C PRO A 37 -21.16 -3.19 -19.91
N LEU A 38 -22.21 -3.93 -19.58
CA LEU A 38 -23.46 -3.91 -20.37
C LEU A 38 -24.12 -2.53 -20.40
N ILE A 39 -23.99 -1.79 -19.29
CA ILE A 39 -24.47 -0.42 -19.14
C ILE A 39 -23.30 0.39 -18.62
N ARG A 40 -22.88 1.41 -19.38
CA ARG A 40 -21.78 2.31 -18.98
C ARG A 40 -22.08 3.00 -17.66
N TYR A 41 -21.03 3.28 -16.89
CA TYR A 41 -21.15 3.98 -15.62
C TYR A 41 -21.80 5.37 -15.76
N SER A 42 -21.45 6.09 -16.83
CA SER A 42 -22.04 7.38 -17.19
C SER A 42 -23.55 7.33 -17.45
N LEU A 43 -24.11 6.14 -17.69
CA LEU A 43 -25.55 5.91 -17.87
C LEU A 43 -26.20 5.28 -16.62
N GLY A 44 -25.51 5.30 -15.47
CA GLY A 44 -25.99 4.73 -14.21
C GLY A 44 -25.71 3.24 -14.02
N GLY A 45 -24.80 2.67 -14.82
CA GLY A 45 -24.31 1.31 -14.62
C GLY A 45 -23.51 1.15 -13.30
N PRO A 46 -23.37 -0.09 -12.78
CA PRO A 46 -22.70 -0.34 -11.50
C PRO A 46 -21.16 -0.42 -11.56
N ASP A 47 -20.62 -0.49 -12.78
CA ASP A 47 -19.22 -0.81 -13.05
C ASP A 47 -18.51 0.41 -13.66
N PRO A 48 -17.54 1.02 -12.95
CA PRO A 48 -16.91 2.27 -13.38
C PRO A 48 -16.00 2.16 -14.59
N LEU A 49 -15.38 0.99 -14.82
CA LEU A 49 -14.50 0.82 -15.97
C LEU A 49 -15.33 0.64 -17.24
N ASP A 50 -15.09 1.49 -18.22
CA ASP A 50 -15.68 1.41 -19.56
C ASP A 50 -15.11 0.23 -20.35
N GLY A 51 -13.91 -0.24 -20.00
CA GLY A 51 -13.29 -1.38 -20.65
C GLY A 51 -12.20 -2.06 -19.84
N LEU A 52 -11.94 -3.33 -20.17
CA LEU A 52 -10.76 -4.08 -19.80
C LEU A 52 -10.24 -4.81 -21.03
N SER A 53 -8.94 -4.73 -21.29
CA SER A 53 -8.28 -5.48 -22.36
C SER A 53 -7.27 -6.45 -21.77
N ALA A 54 -7.24 -7.69 -22.27
CA ALA A 54 -6.39 -8.75 -21.76
C ALA A 54 -5.59 -9.44 -22.88
N TRP A 55 -4.27 -9.51 -22.71
CA TRP A 55 -3.36 -10.22 -23.61
C TRP A 55 -2.76 -11.44 -22.92
N LYS A 56 -2.77 -12.58 -23.61
CA LYS A 56 -2.11 -13.80 -23.12
C LYS A 56 -0.61 -13.75 -23.39
N ARG A 57 0.20 -14.07 -22.38
CA ARG A 57 1.63 -14.33 -22.48
C ARG A 57 1.96 -15.72 -21.96
N LEU A 58 2.94 -16.38 -22.58
CA LEU A 58 3.47 -17.67 -22.11
C LEU A 58 4.81 -17.54 -21.40
N GLU A 59 5.50 -16.41 -21.60
CA GLU A 59 6.79 -16.09 -20.99
C GLU A 59 6.70 -14.77 -20.20
N PRO A 60 7.50 -14.60 -19.14
CA PRO A 60 8.42 -15.58 -18.54
C PRO A 60 7.71 -16.69 -17.75
N VAL A 61 6.43 -16.49 -17.44
CA VAL A 61 5.50 -17.46 -16.86
C VAL A 61 4.18 -17.31 -17.63
N PRO A 62 3.39 -18.37 -17.88
CA PRO A 62 2.06 -18.22 -18.46
C PRO A 62 1.14 -17.33 -17.62
N HIS A 63 0.70 -16.21 -18.19
CA HIS A 63 -0.16 -15.23 -17.52
C HIS A 63 -1.02 -14.45 -18.52
N TRP A 64 -2.07 -13.83 -18.01
CA TRP A 64 -2.75 -12.73 -18.70
C TRP A 64 -2.13 -11.42 -18.25
N HIS A 65 -2.02 -10.43 -19.14
CA HIS A 65 -1.75 -9.04 -18.78
C HIS A 65 -3.01 -8.24 -19.12
N ILE A 66 -3.66 -7.74 -18.08
CA ILE A 66 -4.94 -7.04 -18.14
C ILE A 66 -4.68 -5.56 -17.88
N VAL A 67 -5.34 -4.67 -18.61
CA VAL A 67 -5.37 -3.22 -18.35
C VAL A 67 -6.81 -2.73 -18.27
N THR A 68 -7.03 -1.74 -17.42
CA THR A 68 -8.31 -1.07 -17.27
C THR A 68 -8.43 0.17 -18.15
N TYR A 69 -9.68 0.54 -18.46
CA TYR A 69 -10.04 1.80 -19.09
C TYR A 69 -11.16 2.42 -18.27
N GLY A 70 -10.92 3.54 -17.62
CA GLY A 70 -11.94 4.34 -16.93
C GLY A 70 -11.48 4.99 -15.63
N LEU A 71 -10.27 4.72 -15.15
CA LEU A 71 -9.67 5.48 -14.05
C LEU A 71 -8.98 6.74 -14.55
N SER A 72 -8.64 6.80 -15.83
CA SER A 72 -8.22 7.99 -16.57
C SER A 72 -9.37 8.56 -17.42
N GLU A 73 -9.18 9.77 -17.97
CA GLU A 73 -10.13 10.37 -18.92
C GLU A 73 -9.90 9.84 -20.33
N LEU A 74 -10.76 8.90 -20.73
CA LEU A 74 -10.68 8.19 -22.01
C LEU A 74 -11.10 9.04 -23.21
N TYR A 75 -11.99 10.01 -22.97
CA TYR A 75 -12.60 10.86 -24.00
C TYR A 75 -12.08 12.30 -23.87
N ALA A 76 -12.97 13.29 -23.70
CA ALA A 76 -12.58 14.66 -23.39
C ALA A 76 -12.16 14.81 -21.92
N LYS A 77 -11.36 15.86 -21.65
CA LYS A 77 -11.05 16.32 -20.30
C LYS A 77 -12.32 16.77 -19.58
N GLU A 78 -12.55 16.25 -18.38
CA GLU A 78 -13.67 16.58 -17.49
C GLU A 78 -13.22 17.20 -16.15
N SER A 79 -12.07 16.79 -15.62
CA SER A 79 -11.53 17.29 -14.35
C SER A 79 -10.76 18.61 -14.52
N ASP A 80 -10.71 19.41 -13.46
CA ASP A 80 -10.16 20.77 -13.48
C ASP A 80 -8.62 20.82 -13.59
N ASP A 81 -7.92 19.74 -13.24
CA ASP A 81 -6.46 19.68 -13.29
C ASP A 81 -6.00 19.28 -14.70
N PRO A 82 -5.39 20.19 -15.49
CA PRO A 82 -4.96 19.89 -16.86
C PRO A 82 -3.76 18.94 -16.92
N GLU A 83 -3.01 18.78 -15.82
CA GLU A 83 -1.79 17.96 -15.80
C GLU A 83 -2.09 16.49 -15.54
N VAL A 84 -3.28 16.16 -15.02
CA VAL A 84 -3.66 14.81 -14.59
C VAL A 84 -4.95 14.37 -15.26
N SER A 85 -4.88 13.23 -15.96
CA SER A 85 -6.04 12.64 -16.63
C SER A 85 -6.84 11.80 -15.64
N GLY A 86 -8.05 12.26 -15.31
CA GLY A 86 -8.96 11.60 -14.36
C GLY A 86 -8.34 11.42 -12.98
N TYR A 87 -8.24 10.17 -12.51
CA TYR A 87 -7.54 9.82 -11.28
C TYR A 87 -6.01 9.69 -11.45
N GLY A 88 -5.50 9.86 -12.67
CA GLY A 88 -4.08 9.90 -13.02
C GLY A 88 -3.43 8.54 -13.28
N PHE A 89 -4.20 7.46 -13.31
CA PHE A 89 -3.68 6.12 -13.57
C PHE A 89 -4.71 5.19 -14.19
N GLU A 90 -4.22 4.11 -14.80
CA GLU A 90 -4.97 2.88 -15.06
C GLU A 90 -4.32 1.73 -14.28
N LEU A 91 -5.13 0.73 -13.93
CA LEU A 91 -4.64 -0.49 -13.29
C LEU A 91 -4.18 -1.48 -14.35
N THR A 92 -3.04 -2.12 -14.10
CA THR A 92 -2.66 -3.35 -14.79
C THR A 92 -2.66 -4.53 -13.83
N PHE A 93 -2.89 -5.73 -14.33
CA PHE A 93 -2.85 -6.92 -13.51
C PHE A 93 -2.38 -8.14 -14.29
N ARG A 94 -1.58 -8.98 -13.62
CA ARG A 94 -0.96 -10.15 -14.23
C ARG A 94 -1.27 -11.45 -13.49
N PRO A 95 -2.50 -11.99 -13.59
CA PRO A 95 -2.80 -13.30 -13.02
C PRO A 95 -2.18 -14.41 -13.88
N THR A 96 -1.60 -15.43 -13.24
CA THR A 96 -1.19 -16.67 -13.94
C THR A 96 -2.36 -17.33 -14.65
N CYS A 97 -2.08 -18.11 -15.69
CA CYS A 97 -3.10 -18.90 -16.39
C CYS A 97 -2.56 -20.24 -16.86
N ASP A 98 -3.48 -21.16 -17.17
CA ASP A 98 -3.12 -22.36 -17.90
C ASP A 98 -2.85 -21.98 -19.38
N PRO A 99 -1.73 -22.41 -20.00
CA PRO A 99 -1.49 -22.23 -21.43
C PRO A 99 -2.61 -22.69 -22.36
N ALA A 100 -3.50 -23.61 -21.92
CA ALA A 100 -4.66 -24.06 -22.67
C ALA A 100 -5.90 -23.13 -22.56
N GLU A 101 -5.97 -22.25 -21.57
CA GLU A 101 -7.12 -21.35 -21.38
C GLU A 101 -7.19 -20.26 -22.46
N GLU A 102 -8.31 -20.12 -23.17
CA GLU A 102 -8.44 -19.13 -24.25
C GLU A 102 -9.00 -17.77 -23.78
N GLU A 103 -9.45 -17.70 -22.54
CA GLU A 103 -10.07 -16.52 -21.91
C GLU A 103 -9.38 -16.16 -20.59
N PRO A 104 -9.33 -14.86 -20.22
CA PRO A 104 -8.83 -14.45 -18.92
C PRO A 104 -9.77 -14.87 -17.79
N PRO A 105 -9.24 -15.07 -16.57
CA PRO A 105 -10.06 -15.45 -15.44
C PRO A 105 -11.06 -14.34 -15.07
N VAL A 106 -12.35 -14.69 -15.04
CA VAL A 106 -13.45 -13.74 -14.75
C VAL A 106 -13.29 -13.09 -13.37
N TRP A 107 -12.79 -13.82 -12.37
CA TRP A 107 -12.53 -13.26 -11.03
C TRP A 107 -11.57 -12.06 -11.08
N ALA A 108 -10.59 -12.06 -11.98
CA ALA A 108 -9.60 -10.99 -12.09
C ALA A 108 -10.21 -9.72 -12.69
N LEU A 109 -11.09 -9.87 -13.69
CA LEU A 109 -11.83 -8.75 -14.28
C LEU A 109 -12.76 -8.11 -13.24
N ASN A 110 -13.52 -8.94 -12.51
CA ASN A 110 -14.40 -8.48 -11.43
C ASN A 110 -13.62 -7.82 -10.29
N PHE A 111 -12.42 -8.33 -9.99
CA PHE A 111 -11.56 -7.76 -8.96
C PHE A 111 -11.10 -6.34 -9.34
N LEU A 112 -10.68 -6.11 -10.58
CA LEU A 112 -10.33 -4.78 -11.07
C LEU A 112 -11.51 -3.80 -11.05
N GLN A 113 -12.71 -4.25 -11.41
CA GLN A 113 -13.92 -3.44 -11.27
C GLN A 113 -14.21 -3.05 -9.81
N ASN A 114 -13.96 -3.96 -8.86
CA ASN A 114 -14.12 -3.66 -7.44
C ASN A 114 -13.11 -2.60 -6.95
N LEU A 115 -11.87 -2.67 -7.41
CA LEU A 115 -10.86 -1.64 -7.10
C LEU A 115 -11.24 -0.28 -7.70
N ALA A 116 -11.71 -0.26 -8.95
CA ALA A 116 -12.20 0.96 -9.57
C ALA A 116 -13.40 1.54 -8.79
N ARG A 117 -14.35 0.69 -8.38
CA ARG A 117 -15.49 1.12 -7.56
C ARG A 117 -15.06 1.73 -6.23
N TYR A 118 -14.04 1.17 -5.58
CA TYR A 118 -13.49 1.77 -4.37
C TYR A 118 -12.95 3.19 -4.60
N VAL A 119 -12.18 3.40 -5.67
CA VAL A 119 -11.63 4.73 -6.02
C VAL A 119 -12.74 5.73 -6.32
N PHE A 120 -13.73 5.33 -7.13
CA PHE A 120 -14.87 6.18 -7.48
C PHE A 120 -15.76 6.53 -6.27
N GLN A 121 -15.90 5.62 -5.31
CA GLN A 121 -16.73 5.85 -4.12
C GLN A 121 -16.03 6.66 -3.04
N THR A 122 -14.72 6.48 -2.87
CA THR A 122 -13.99 7.09 -1.75
C THR A 122 -13.15 8.30 -2.16
N GLY A 123 -12.80 8.42 -3.44
CA GLY A 123 -11.83 9.40 -3.94
C GLY A 123 -10.37 9.07 -3.57
N ASN A 124 -10.13 7.95 -2.88
CA ASN A 124 -8.77 7.54 -2.49
C ASN A 124 -8.05 6.92 -3.68
N VAL A 125 -7.09 7.67 -4.21
CA VAL A 125 -6.22 7.27 -5.33
C VAL A 125 -5.06 6.40 -4.84
N PHE A 126 -4.79 5.31 -5.56
CA PHE A 126 -3.63 4.44 -5.36
C PHE A 126 -2.35 5.03 -5.98
N ARG A 127 -1.20 4.72 -5.39
CA ARG A 127 0.13 5.13 -5.84
C ARG A 127 1.11 3.96 -5.82
N ASP A 128 2.22 4.11 -6.53
CA ASP A 128 3.35 3.17 -6.45
C ASP A 128 3.84 3.03 -4.99
N GLY A 129 3.87 1.80 -4.50
CA GLY A 129 4.23 1.46 -3.13
C GLY A 129 3.05 1.42 -2.15
N ASP A 130 1.84 1.78 -2.57
CA ASP A 130 0.65 1.55 -1.75
C ASP A 130 0.38 0.04 -1.61
N TRP A 131 -0.31 -0.32 -0.53
CA TRP A 131 -0.79 -1.66 -0.28
C TRP A 131 -2.11 -1.59 0.47
N MET A 132 -2.91 -2.65 0.39
CA MET A 132 -4.11 -2.78 1.21
C MET A 132 -4.44 -4.25 1.48
N PRO A 133 -5.01 -4.56 2.65
CA PRO A 133 -5.55 -5.88 2.90
C PRO A 133 -6.84 -6.05 2.09
N ILE A 134 -7.06 -7.26 1.59
CA ILE A 134 -8.32 -7.67 1.01
C ILE A 134 -9.03 -8.44 2.12
N ASN A 135 -10.26 -8.07 2.46
CA ASN A 135 -11.01 -8.68 3.57
C ASN A 135 -11.47 -10.12 3.22
N GLY A 136 -10.53 -11.01 2.88
CA GLY A 136 -10.75 -12.34 2.31
C GLY A 136 -9.59 -12.80 1.41
N PRO A 137 -9.69 -13.99 0.80
CA PRO A 137 -8.75 -14.42 -0.22
C PRO A 137 -8.88 -13.55 -1.48
N LEU A 138 -7.76 -13.35 -2.20
CA LEU A 138 -7.73 -12.60 -3.46
C LEU A 138 -8.71 -13.16 -4.51
N SER A 139 -8.88 -14.49 -4.56
CA SER A 139 -9.94 -15.15 -5.31
C SER A 139 -10.73 -16.09 -4.40
N GLN A 140 -12.05 -15.96 -4.40
CA GLN A 140 -12.96 -16.85 -3.66
C GLN A 140 -13.10 -18.23 -4.32
N GLU A 141 -12.68 -18.35 -5.58
CA GLU A 141 -12.78 -19.58 -6.37
C GLU A 141 -11.58 -20.51 -6.15
N SER A 142 -10.57 -20.06 -5.40
CA SER A 142 -9.34 -20.80 -5.12
C SER A 142 -8.96 -20.74 -3.65
N ASP A 143 -8.33 -21.82 -3.14
CA ASP A 143 -7.69 -21.78 -1.82
C ASP A 143 -6.33 -21.10 -1.93
N THR A 144 -6.32 -19.76 -1.92
CA THR A 144 -5.11 -18.95 -2.03
C THR A 144 -4.64 -18.40 -0.68
N ALA A 145 -3.32 -18.35 -0.51
CA ALA A 145 -2.67 -17.69 0.62
C ALA A 145 -2.60 -16.16 0.46
N LEU A 146 -2.96 -15.63 -0.72
CA LEU A 146 -2.93 -14.19 -0.99
C LEU A 146 -4.12 -13.50 -0.35
N ARG A 147 -3.83 -12.59 0.59
CA ARG A 147 -4.82 -11.88 1.42
C ARG A 147 -4.74 -10.37 1.28
N SER A 148 -3.72 -9.88 0.60
CA SER A 148 -3.45 -8.45 0.46
C SER A 148 -2.99 -8.14 -0.96
N ILE A 149 -3.01 -6.87 -1.34
CA ILE A 149 -2.41 -6.39 -2.59
C ILE A 149 -1.43 -5.28 -2.32
N ALA A 150 -0.46 -5.14 -3.20
CA ALA A 150 0.36 -3.96 -3.38
C ALA A 150 0.21 -3.40 -4.80
N PHE A 151 0.53 -2.13 -4.94
CA PHE A 151 0.55 -1.42 -6.20
C PHE A 151 1.98 -1.02 -6.52
N THR A 152 2.38 -1.18 -7.78
CA THR A 152 3.66 -0.66 -8.26
C THR A 152 3.57 -0.18 -9.69
N ALA A 153 4.49 0.66 -10.13
CA ALA A 153 4.58 1.00 -11.55
C ALA A 153 4.71 -0.27 -12.40
N ASP A 154 3.93 -0.38 -13.48
CA ASP A 154 4.02 -1.53 -14.38
C ASP A 154 5.45 -1.66 -14.92
N PRO A 155 6.07 -2.86 -14.85
CA PRO A 155 7.47 -3.03 -15.23
C PRO A 155 7.75 -2.85 -16.73
N GLU A 156 6.73 -2.88 -17.59
CA GLU A 156 6.86 -2.80 -19.04
C GLU A 156 6.20 -1.55 -19.66
N LEU A 157 5.42 -0.79 -18.88
CA LEU A 157 4.66 0.36 -19.38
C LEU A 157 5.07 1.66 -18.68
N PRO A 158 5.71 2.61 -19.39
CA PRO A 158 5.95 3.93 -18.85
C PRO A 158 4.63 4.72 -18.72
N ALA A 159 4.65 5.78 -17.91
CA ALA A 159 3.56 6.75 -17.89
C ALA A 159 3.38 7.40 -19.27
N LEU A 160 2.14 7.73 -19.61
CA LEU A 160 1.75 8.35 -20.88
C LEU A 160 1.35 9.80 -20.65
N GLU A 161 1.71 10.64 -21.61
CA GLU A 161 1.14 11.97 -21.76
C GLU A 161 -0.03 11.88 -22.74
N THR A 162 -1.22 12.23 -22.30
CA THR A 162 -2.42 12.28 -23.14
C THR A 162 -2.88 13.73 -23.32
N PRO A 163 -3.74 14.04 -24.30
CA PRO A 163 -4.35 15.36 -24.41
C PRO A 163 -5.12 15.78 -23.14
N SER A 164 -5.55 14.82 -22.32
CA SER A 164 -6.28 15.03 -21.07
C SER A 164 -5.35 15.07 -19.83
N GLY A 165 -4.03 15.04 -20.01
CA GLY A 165 -3.03 15.00 -18.94
C GLY A 165 -2.34 13.65 -18.78
N ALA A 166 -1.48 13.53 -17.78
CA ALA A 166 -0.65 12.35 -17.57
C ALA A 166 -1.45 11.15 -17.01
N VAL A 167 -1.09 9.95 -17.44
CA VAL A 167 -1.64 8.66 -16.98
C VAL A 167 -0.49 7.70 -16.64
N ALA A 168 -0.45 7.21 -15.40
CA ALA A 168 0.45 6.13 -15.01
C ALA A 168 -0.20 4.74 -15.15
N PHE A 169 0.61 3.69 -15.26
CA PHE A 169 0.14 2.31 -15.16
C PHE A 169 0.56 1.72 -13.81
N LEU A 170 -0.42 1.36 -12.97
CA LEU A 170 -0.18 0.75 -11.67
C LEU A 170 -0.54 -0.74 -11.71
N GLN A 171 0.48 -1.58 -11.66
CA GLN A 171 0.31 -3.02 -11.57
C GLN A 171 -0.11 -3.44 -10.15
N VAL A 172 -1.19 -4.21 -10.07
CA VAL A 172 -1.63 -4.88 -8.86
C VAL A 172 -0.83 -6.17 -8.65
N VAL A 173 -0.35 -6.40 -7.42
CA VAL A 173 0.44 -7.57 -7.04
C VAL A 173 -0.16 -8.20 -5.79
N GLY A 174 -0.54 -9.48 -5.86
CA GLY A 174 -1.05 -10.20 -4.70
C GLY A 174 0.05 -10.53 -3.68
N LEU A 175 -0.23 -10.32 -2.40
CA LEU A 175 0.63 -10.56 -1.25
C LEU A 175 -0.03 -11.51 -0.24
N THR A 176 0.78 -12.34 0.39
CA THR A 176 0.43 -13.03 1.64
C THR A 176 0.50 -12.07 2.84
N GLU A 177 -0.11 -12.43 3.97
CA GLU A 177 -0.15 -11.57 5.16
C GLU A 177 1.23 -11.27 5.75
N ASP A 178 2.16 -12.23 5.71
CA ASP A 178 3.52 -12.03 6.19
C ASP A 178 4.35 -11.16 5.23
N GLU A 179 4.11 -11.24 3.93
CA GLU A 179 4.69 -10.33 2.93
C GLU A 179 4.13 -8.90 3.10
N GLU A 180 2.83 -8.73 3.33
CA GLU A 180 2.24 -7.42 3.66
C GLU A 180 2.89 -6.82 4.92
N ARG A 181 3.06 -7.64 5.96
CA ARG A 181 3.75 -7.19 7.19
C ARG A 181 5.20 -6.79 6.91
N ALA A 182 5.90 -7.52 6.05
CA ALA A 182 7.25 -7.13 5.62
C ALA A 182 7.24 -5.82 4.81
N ALA A 183 6.24 -5.59 3.96
CA ALA A 183 6.07 -4.35 3.21
C ALA A 183 5.88 -3.14 4.14
N LYS A 184 5.03 -3.30 5.17
CA LYS A 184 4.83 -2.32 6.24
C LYS A 184 6.12 -2.03 7.00
N GLN A 185 6.89 -3.05 7.36
CA GLN A 185 8.08 -2.87 8.16
C GLN A 185 9.24 -2.26 7.37
N TRP A 186 9.41 -2.67 6.11
CA TRP A 186 10.45 -2.15 5.25
C TRP A 186 9.94 -0.99 4.41
N LYS A 187 9.68 -1.24 3.13
CA LYS A 187 9.10 -0.38 2.10
C LYS A 187 8.49 -1.30 1.05
N THR A 188 7.22 -1.11 0.68
CA THR A 188 6.53 -1.95 -0.32
C THR A 188 7.32 -2.06 -1.62
N SER A 189 7.78 -0.94 -2.18
CA SER A 189 8.54 -0.92 -3.44
C SER A 189 9.85 -1.73 -3.34
N ARG A 190 10.56 -1.63 -2.23
CA ARG A 190 11.79 -2.40 -2.00
C ARG A 190 11.52 -3.89 -1.82
N LEU A 191 10.42 -4.24 -1.15
CA LEU A 191 9.98 -5.63 -1.02
C LEU A 191 9.68 -6.22 -2.41
N LEU A 192 8.88 -5.52 -3.22
CA LEU A 192 8.54 -5.95 -4.57
C LEU A 192 9.79 -6.08 -5.45
N ASP A 193 10.74 -5.14 -5.36
CA ASP A 193 12.04 -5.25 -6.03
C ASP A 193 12.81 -6.51 -5.62
N ALA A 194 12.82 -6.85 -4.33
CA ALA A 194 13.45 -8.07 -3.83
C ALA A 194 12.77 -9.34 -4.36
N PHE A 195 11.46 -9.28 -4.64
CA PHE A 195 10.70 -10.42 -5.16
C PHE A 195 10.88 -10.67 -6.66
N ARG A 196 11.30 -9.67 -7.46
CA ARG A 196 11.43 -9.77 -8.92
C ARG A 196 12.19 -11.01 -9.43
N PRO A 197 13.29 -11.50 -8.79
CA PRO A 197 13.97 -12.70 -9.24
C PRO A 197 13.13 -13.99 -9.15
N LYS A 198 12.13 -14.02 -8.26
CA LYS A 198 11.23 -15.17 -8.06
C LYS A 198 9.82 -14.95 -8.61
N LEU A 199 9.40 -13.69 -8.73
CA LEU A 199 8.15 -13.26 -9.36
C LEU A 199 8.51 -12.37 -10.56
N PRO A 200 8.91 -12.97 -11.70
CA PRO A 200 9.26 -12.20 -12.87
C PRO A 200 8.01 -11.43 -13.36
N LEU A 201 8.20 -10.16 -13.73
CA LEU A 201 7.12 -9.20 -14.03
C LEU A 201 6.08 -9.05 -12.89
N LEU A 202 6.38 -9.51 -11.67
CA LEU A 202 5.47 -9.50 -10.52
C LEU A 202 4.11 -10.15 -10.83
N VAL A 203 4.12 -11.22 -11.62
CA VAL A 203 2.94 -12.04 -11.92
C VAL A 203 2.35 -12.59 -10.62
N THR A 204 1.03 -12.49 -10.48
CA THR A 204 0.28 -12.99 -9.34
C THR A 204 -0.18 -14.41 -9.59
N ASP A 205 0.46 -15.36 -8.91
CA ASP A 205 0.11 -16.77 -8.89
C ASP A 205 -0.75 -17.08 -7.67
N LEU A 206 -2.01 -17.48 -7.87
CA LEU A 206 -2.92 -17.83 -6.77
C LEU A 206 -2.47 -19.06 -5.98
N GLY A 207 -1.70 -19.96 -6.61
CA GLY A 207 -1.21 -21.21 -6.01
C GLY A 207 0.10 -21.06 -5.23
N ARG A 208 0.72 -19.87 -5.23
CA ARG A 208 2.00 -19.67 -4.53
C ARG A 208 1.81 -19.55 -3.02
N THR A 209 2.83 -19.99 -2.28
CA THR A 209 2.99 -19.65 -0.86
C THR A 209 3.75 -18.32 -0.71
N SER A 210 3.93 -17.88 0.54
CA SER A 210 4.82 -16.75 0.85
C SER A 210 6.23 -17.00 0.32
N LEU A 211 6.83 -15.98 -0.30
CA LEU A 211 8.22 -15.97 -0.71
C LEU A 211 9.16 -15.88 0.49
N LEU A 212 8.69 -15.35 1.63
CA LEU A 212 9.44 -15.27 2.87
C LEU A 212 9.56 -16.63 3.58
N ALA A 213 8.86 -17.65 3.10
CA ALA A 213 9.09 -19.03 3.51
C ALA A 213 10.47 -19.55 3.03
N ASP A 214 11.06 -18.94 1.99
CA ASP A 214 12.46 -19.19 1.65
C ASP A 214 13.39 -18.41 2.60
N PRO A 215 14.27 -19.10 3.36
CA PRO A 215 15.21 -18.44 4.26
C PRO A 215 16.12 -17.43 3.57
N VAL A 216 16.51 -17.66 2.30
CA VAL A 216 17.37 -16.72 1.56
C VAL A 216 16.63 -15.42 1.29
N MET A 217 15.38 -15.51 0.81
CA MET A 217 14.53 -14.34 0.59
C MET A 217 14.24 -13.61 1.91
N SER A 218 13.91 -14.35 2.96
CA SER A 218 13.63 -13.80 4.29
C SER A 218 14.83 -13.00 4.81
N GLN A 219 16.04 -13.57 4.74
CA GLN A 219 17.27 -12.88 5.14
C GLN A 219 17.54 -11.66 4.27
N GLN A 220 17.35 -11.73 2.95
CA GLN A 220 17.54 -10.60 2.05
C GLN A 220 16.61 -9.42 2.40
N VAL A 221 15.35 -9.72 2.75
CA VAL A 221 14.38 -8.71 3.19
C VAL A 221 14.77 -8.13 4.54
N GLU A 222 15.21 -8.96 5.49
CA GLU A 222 15.70 -8.48 6.79
C GLU A 222 16.93 -7.57 6.65
N ASP A 223 17.94 -8.01 5.89
CA ASP A 223 19.15 -7.25 5.62
C ASP A 223 18.84 -5.92 4.91
N GLY A 224 17.93 -5.97 3.93
CA GLY A 224 17.43 -4.78 3.24
C GLY A 224 16.72 -3.81 4.18
N THR A 225 15.91 -4.34 5.09
CA THR A 225 15.20 -3.56 6.11
C THR A 225 16.17 -2.88 7.07
N ILE A 226 17.18 -3.61 7.56
CA ILE A 226 18.23 -3.08 8.44
C ILE A 226 19.06 -2.02 7.72
N ARG A 227 19.36 -2.22 6.44
CA ARG A 227 20.17 -1.29 5.63
C ARG A 227 19.43 -0.01 5.28
N ASP A 228 18.16 -0.08 4.90
CA ASP A 228 17.42 1.05 4.30
C ASP A 228 16.51 1.78 5.31
N GLY A 229 16.24 1.12 6.44
CA GLY A 229 15.26 1.52 7.43
C GLY A 229 13.80 1.40 6.94
N SER A 230 12.87 1.64 7.86
CA SER A 230 11.44 1.59 7.58
C SER A 230 10.93 2.89 6.94
N SER A 231 9.87 2.80 6.13
CA SER A 231 9.03 3.95 5.74
C SER A 231 7.87 4.22 6.69
N THR A 232 7.44 3.28 7.53
CA THR A 232 6.27 3.44 8.41
C THR A 232 6.46 4.52 9.46
N GLY A 233 5.87 5.69 9.25
CA GLY A 233 6.07 6.89 10.07
C GLY A 233 5.12 7.04 11.25
N TYR A 234 4.02 6.29 11.27
CA TYR A 234 3.07 6.33 12.37
C TYR A 234 2.42 4.97 12.60
N LEU A 235 1.96 4.74 13.82
CA LEU A 235 1.15 3.58 14.21
C LEU A 235 -0.11 4.05 14.94
N LEU A 236 -1.22 3.39 14.64
CA LEU A 236 -2.48 3.56 15.36
C LEU A 236 -2.62 2.48 16.43
N THR A 237 -2.93 2.91 17.66
CA THR A 237 -3.16 2.03 18.81
C THR A 237 -4.47 2.40 19.51
N ASP A 238 -5.23 1.39 19.91
CA ASP A 238 -6.52 1.59 20.58
C ASP A 238 -6.35 2.15 22.00
N ILE A 239 -5.16 2.00 22.58
CA ILE A 239 -4.82 2.54 23.90
C ILE A 239 -3.51 3.30 23.76
N LEU A 240 -3.61 4.63 23.88
CA LEU A 240 -2.46 5.50 24.07
C LEU A 240 -2.85 6.62 25.01
N ARG A 241 -2.14 6.73 26.14
CA ARG A 241 -2.28 7.85 27.07
C ARG A 241 -0.91 8.20 27.59
N TRP A 242 -0.71 9.47 27.92
CA TRP A 242 0.46 9.86 28.67
C TRP A 242 0.12 10.94 29.67
N THR A 243 0.83 10.95 30.79
CA THR A 243 0.73 12.00 31.81
C THR A 243 2.12 12.49 32.21
N GLY A 244 2.23 13.79 32.47
CA GLY A 244 3.45 14.42 32.97
C GLY A 244 3.29 14.82 34.43
N ARG A 245 4.27 14.48 35.27
CA ARG A 245 4.34 14.93 36.66
C ARG A 245 5.52 15.87 36.86
N LYS A 246 5.22 17.15 37.08
CA LYS A 246 6.23 18.14 37.47
C LYS A 246 6.82 17.79 38.83
N ARG A 247 8.15 17.85 38.94
CA ARG A 247 8.88 17.61 40.19
C ARG A 247 9.59 18.87 40.64
N LEU A 248 9.56 19.14 41.94
CA LEU A 248 10.35 20.23 42.51
C LEU A 248 11.83 19.89 42.41
N LEU A 249 12.64 20.77 41.81
CA LEU A 249 14.11 20.65 41.70
C LEU A 249 14.63 19.45 40.89
N ARG A 250 13.79 18.76 40.12
CA ARG A 250 14.18 17.64 39.24
C ARG A 250 13.50 17.75 37.89
N ALA A 251 14.00 17.02 36.90
CA ALA A 251 13.29 16.84 35.64
C ALA A 251 11.89 16.25 35.89
N PRO A 252 10.88 16.62 35.09
CA PRO A 252 9.57 15.98 35.15
C PRO A 252 9.70 14.49 34.81
N ASP A 253 8.84 13.68 35.45
CA ASP A 253 8.68 12.28 35.09
C ASP A 253 7.41 12.11 34.28
N TYR A 254 7.43 11.18 33.34
CA TYR A 254 6.30 10.87 32.48
C TYR A 254 5.86 9.41 32.66
N HIS A 255 4.58 9.18 32.39
CA HIS A 255 3.99 7.86 32.37
C HIS A 255 3.22 7.68 31.09
N ILE A 256 3.55 6.65 30.31
CA ILE A 256 2.90 6.31 29.04
C ILE A 256 2.15 4.98 29.21
N ILE A 257 0.88 4.95 28.83
CA ILE A 257 0.05 3.76 28.80
C ILE A 257 -0.18 3.36 27.34
N LEU A 258 0.04 2.09 27.02
CA LEU A 258 0.00 1.52 25.68
C LEU A 258 -0.83 0.22 25.67
N GLY A 259 -1.55 -0.04 24.59
CA GLY A 259 -2.14 -1.36 24.35
C GLY A 259 -1.08 -2.38 23.91
N PRO A 260 -1.21 -3.67 24.25
CA PRO A 260 -0.21 -4.69 23.92
C PRO A 260 -0.05 -4.94 22.42
N ARG A 261 -1.12 -4.72 21.62
CA ARG A 261 -1.17 -5.07 20.19
C ARG A 261 -0.08 -4.37 19.37
N GLN A 262 0.21 -3.11 19.68
CA GLN A 262 1.17 -2.32 18.92
C GLN A 262 2.58 -2.34 19.51
N VAL A 263 2.81 -2.94 20.68
CA VAL A 263 4.13 -2.92 21.34
C VAL A 263 5.20 -3.61 20.48
N ASP A 264 4.88 -4.76 19.90
CA ASP A 264 5.83 -5.50 19.06
C ASP A 264 6.21 -4.73 17.80
N GLU A 265 5.23 -4.11 17.13
CA GLU A 265 5.48 -3.33 15.92
C GLU A 265 6.26 -2.04 16.24
N PHE A 266 5.82 -1.32 17.26
CA PHE A 266 6.47 -0.12 17.78
C PHE A 266 7.96 -0.36 18.11
N THR A 267 8.25 -1.37 18.92
CA THR A 267 9.61 -1.67 19.37
C THR A 267 10.52 -2.15 18.24
N ARG A 268 9.97 -2.82 17.21
CA ARG A 268 10.71 -3.21 16.01
C ARG A 268 10.99 -2.04 15.07
N LEU A 269 10.09 -1.06 14.98
CA LEU A 269 10.25 0.08 14.08
C LEU A 269 11.24 1.13 14.59
N LEU A 270 11.36 1.35 15.90
CA LEU A 270 12.31 2.32 16.46
C LEU A 270 13.76 2.16 15.94
N PRO A 271 14.39 0.97 16.02
CA PRO A 271 15.75 0.78 15.51
C PRO A 271 15.85 0.87 13.98
N LEU A 272 14.72 0.77 13.26
CA LEU A 272 14.66 0.89 11.80
C LEU A 272 14.35 2.32 11.35
N ARG A 273 14.18 3.27 12.29
CA ARG A 273 13.78 4.65 11.98
C ARG A 273 14.70 5.68 12.57
N LEU A 274 14.94 5.63 13.88
CA LEU A 274 15.71 6.67 14.56
C LEU A 274 17.17 6.76 14.05
N PRO A 275 17.89 5.66 13.78
CA PRO A 275 19.22 5.73 13.17
C PRO A 275 19.24 6.33 11.75
N PHE A 276 18.08 6.43 11.10
CA PHE A 276 17.90 6.99 9.76
C PHE A 276 17.41 8.44 9.77
N ASP A 277 17.45 9.10 10.92
CA ASP A 277 16.91 10.43 11.15
C ASP A 277 15.40 10.55 10.85
N ARG A 278 14.66 9.46 11.05
CA ARG A 278 13.22 9.39 10.77
C ARG A 278 12.45 9.24 12.08
N PRO A 279 11.52 10.16 12.42
CA PRO A 279 10.69 10.01 13.60
C PRO A 279 9.61 8.92 13.42
N LEU A 280 9.06 8.44 14.53
CA LEU A 280 7.93 7.52 14.61
C LEU A 280 6.85 8.09 15.53
N LEU A 281 5.63 8.24 15.01
CA LEU A 281 4.49 8.76 15.75
C LEU A 281 3.56 7.62 16.19
N LEU A 282 3.30 7.51 17.49
CA LEU A 282 2.17 6.72 18.00
C LEU A 282 0.96 7.64 18.14
N VAL A 283 -0.20 7.19 17.65
CA VAL A 283 -1.48 7.87 17.82
C VAL A 283 -2.47 6.86 18.39
N GLY A 284 -3.25 7.29 19.37
CA GLY A 284 -4.32 6.46 19.91
C GLY A 284 -5.37 7.26 20.63
N GLU A 285 -6.43 6.60 21.06
CA GLU A 285 -7.51 7.24 21.81
C GLU A 285 -7.18 7.28 23.31
N GLY A 286 -7.31 8.47 23.90
CA GLY A 286 -6.93 8.71 25.29
C GLY A 286 -7.81 9.74 25.98
N GLY A 287 -8.68 9.28 26.88
CA GLY A 287 -9.54 10.15 27.69
C GLY A 287 -10.54 10.94 26.85
N ASP A 288 -10.18 12.19 26.55
CA ASP A 288 -11.07 13.22 26.00
C ASP A 288 -10.74 13.55 24.52
N GLY A 289 -9.82 12.81 23.90
CA GLY A 289 -9.39 13.02 22.51
C GLY A 289 -8.29 12.06 22.03
N GLN A 290 -7.60 12.43 20.95
CA GLN A 290 -6.43 11.68 20.46
C GLN A 290 -5.19 11.99 21.31
N SER A 291 -4.55 10.96 21.84
CA SER A 291 -3.22 11.05 22.44
C SER A 291 -2.15 10.78 21.38
N ARG A 292 -1.01 11.46 21.49
CA ARG A 292 0.10 11.39 20.54
C ARG A 292 1.43 11.32 21.27
N VAL A 293 2.30 10.39 20.84
CA VAL A 293 3.68 10.29 21.32
C VAL A 293 4.61 10.20 20.11
N LEU A 294 5.49 11.19 19.95
CA LEU A 294 6.45 11.25 18.86
C LEU A 294 7.83 10.83 19.37
N PHE A 295 8.38 9.76 18.80
CA PHE A 295 9.76 9.34 19.03
C PHE A 295 10.64 9.93 17.94
N GLU A 296 11.68 10.66 18.32
CA GLU A 296 12.61 11.29 17.38
C GLU A 296 14.06 11.03 17.80
N PRO A 297 15.02 11.03 16.85
CA PRO A 297 16.42 10.85 17.16
C PRO A 297 16.95 12.04 17.99
N GLY A 298 17.88 11.76 18.91
CA GLY A 298 18.56 12.81 19.66
C GLY A 298 19.97 12.42 20.09
N GLU A 299 20.84 13.42 20.18
CA GLU A 299 22.20 13.30 20.75
C GLU A 299 22.16 12.93 22.25
N ARG A 300 21.05 13.25 22.92
CA ARG A 300 20.78 12.93 24.32
C ARG A 300 19.30 12.62 24.49
N ASP A 301 19.00 11.73 25.43
CA ASP A 301 17.62 11.43 25.78
C ASP A 301 16.96 12.67 26.39
N ALA A 302 15.77 13.01 25.90
CA ALA A 302 14.98 14.12 26.43
C ALA A 302 13.50 13.87 26.20
N VAL A 303 12.67 14.43 27.07
CA VAL A 303 11.21 14.36 26.95
C VAL A 303 10.66 15.77 27.05
N VAL A 304 9.84 16.14 26.07
CA VAL A 304 9.26 17.49 25.96
C VAL A 304 7.78 17.36 25.63
N GLU A 305 6.95 18.02 26.44
CA GLU A 305 5.55 18.24 26.07
C GLU A 305 5.50 19.36 25.01
N ALA A 306 4.88 19.09 23.87
CA ALA A 306 4.72 20.06 22.80
C ALA A 306 3.29 19.98 22.24
N ASP A 307 2.56 21.09 22.29
CA ASP A 307 1.18 21.21 21.82
C ASP A 307 0.26 20.09 22.35
N ASP A 308 -0.05 19.11 21.50
CA ASP A 308 -0.97 17.98 21.71
C ASP A 308 -0.25 16.63 21.85
N LYS A 309 1.08 16.62 21.96
CA LYS A 309 1.89 15.39 21.96
C LYS A 309 3.04 15.40 22.95
N LEU A 310 3.47 14.20 23.32
CA LEU A 310 4.72 13.97 24.04
C LEU A 310 5.83 13.68 23.04
N VAL A 311 6.87 14.52 23.01
CA VAL A 311 8.07 14.29 22.18
C VAL A 311 9.13 13.60 23.02
N VAL A 312 9.54 12.42 22.58
CA VAL A 312 10.56 11.57 23.21
C VAL A 312 11.77 11.50 22.30
N ARG A 313 12.80 12.27 22.63
CA ARG A 313 14.11 12.22 21.96
C ARG A 313 14.89 11.06 22.53
N LEU A 314 15.40 10.19 21.65
CA LEU A 314 16.15 9.00 22.05
C LEU A 314 17.52 8.95 21.37
N THR A 315 18.53 8.63 22.15
CA THR A 315 19.81 8.13 21.60
C THR A 315 19.60 6.74 20.99
N PRO A 316 20.49 6.31 20.06
CA PRO A 316 20.42 4.95 19.51
C PRO A 316 20.49 3.84 20.58
N ALA A 317 21.25 4.07 21.66
CA ALA A 317 21.37 3.13 22.76
C ALA A 317 20.05 2.98 23.54
N THR A 318 19.40 4.10 23.87
CA THR A 318 18.13 4.09 24.61
C THR A 318 16.98 3.58 23.74
N ALA A 319 16.97 3.89 22.44
CA ALA A 319 16.00 3.31 21.50
C ALA A 319 16.09 1.77 21.44
N ARG A 320 17.31 1.22 21.44
CA ARG A 320 17.52 -0.23 21.52
C ARG A 320 17.07 -0.80 22.86
N ALA A 321 17.47 -0.17 23.98
CA ALA A 321 17.07 -0.59 25.31
C ALA A 321 15.54 -0.58 25.50
N LEU A 322 14.85 0.40 24.91
CA LEU A 322 13.39 0.49 24.90
C LEU A 322 12.77 -0.72 24.19
N GLY A 323 13.29 -1.09 23.00
CA GLY A 323 12.84 -2.27 22.27
C GLY A 323 13.14 -3.61 22.97
N GLU A 324 14.24 -3.69 23.71
CA GLU A 324 14.60 -4.88 24.50
C GLU A 324 13.74 -5.00 25.77
N THR A 325 13.34 -3.87 26.36
CA THR A 325 12.62 -3.82 27.64
C THR A 325 11.12 -4.03 27.48
N LEU A 326 10.47 -3.31 26.57
CA LEU A 326 9.02 -3.38 26.41
C LEU A 326 8.60 -4.72 25.79
N LYS A 327 7.58 -5.34 26.37
CA LYS A 327 6.99 -6.59 25.89
C LYS A 327 5.49 -6.41 25.68
N PRO A 328 4.87 -7.16 24.76
CA PRO A 328 3.43 -7.08 24.48
C PRO A 328 2.58 -7.76 25.57
N HIS A 329 2.97 -7.63 26.84
CA HIS A 329 2.33 -8.27 27.98
C HIS A 329 1.96 -7.22 29.01
N ALA A 330 0.78 -7.37 29.62
CA ALA A 330 0.32 -6.45 30.65
C ALA A 330 1.34 -6.34 31.79
N GLY A 331 1.63 -5.12 32.21
CA GLY A 331 2.61 -4.86 33.27
C GLY A 331 3.26 -3.49 33.15
N ASP A 332 4.09 -3.19 34.15
CA ASP A 332 4.84 -1.95 34.24
C ASP A 332 6.30 -2.17 33.83
N TYR A 333 6.80 -1.24 33.03
CA TYR A 333 8.13 -1.29 32.44
C TYR A 333 8.83 0.06 32.65
N ALA A 334 10.15 0.01 32.84
CA ALA A 334 10.99 1.20 32.94
C ALA A 334 12.29 0.97 32.19
N VAL A 335 12.67 1.94 31.38
CA VAL A 335 13.95 1.92 30.66
C VAL A 335 14.97 2.72 31.47
N PRO A 336 16.12 2.13 31.87
CA PRO A 336 17.14 2.85 32.62
C PRO A 336 17.57 4.14 31.91
N GLY A 337 17.61 5.25 32.65
CA GLY A 337 18.06 6.54 32.13
C GLY A 337 17.00 7.37 31.40
N LEU A 338 15.84 6.79 31.08
CA LEU A 338 14.72 7.51 30.48
C LEU A 338 13.72 7.93 31.56
N PRO A 339 13.33 9.22 31.68
CA PRO A 339 12.37 9.68 32.68
C PRO A 339 10.92 9.36 32.28
N ILE A 340 10.71 8.14 31.79
CA ILE A 340 9.42 7.60 31.35
C ILE A 340 9.23 6.23 31.99
N SER A 341 8.08 6.05 32.62
CA SER A 341 7.54 4.74 32.97
C SER A 341 6.47 4.34 31.96
N PHE A 342 6.38 3.05 31.65
CA PHE A 342 5.40 2.52 30.70
C PHE A 342 4.50 1.52 31.41
N THR A 343 3.21 1.57 31.12
CA THR A 343 2.27 0.50 31.48
C THR A 343 1.66 -0.06 30.19
N ILE A 344 1.75 -1.38 30.04
CA ILE A 344 1.02 -2.09 28.99
C ILE A 344 -0.30 -2.56 29.60
N GLU A 345 -1.43 -2.12 29.04
CA GLU A 345 -2.77 -2.39 29.57
C GLU A 345 -3.61 -3.16 28.55
N LEU A 346 -4.33 -4.17 29.00
CA LEU A 346 -5.33 -4.84 28.17
C LEU A 346 -6.55 -3.94 28.01
N ALA A 347 -7.11 -3.87 26.82
CA ALA A 347 -8.40 -3.20 26.64
C ALA A 347 -9.44 -3.82 27.57
N ALA A 348 -10.19 -2.98 28.28
CA ALA A 348 -11.36 -3.44 29.01
C ALA A 348 -12.31 -4.11 28.00
N ILE A 349 -12.61 -5.39 28.22
CA ILE A 349 -13.62 -6.08 27.42
C ILE A 349 -14.93 -5.36 27.70
N ALA A 350 -15.52 -4.71 26.69
CA ALA A 350 -16.88 -4.22 26.79
C ALA A 350 -17.77 -5.43 27.08
N ALA A 351 -18.35 -5.46 28.29
CA ALA A 351 -19.23 -6.53 28.74
C ALA A 351 -20.59 -6.49 28.04
#